data_AF-A0A132NLT2-F1
#
_entry.id   AF-A0A132NLT2-F1
#
_cell.length_a   1.000
_cell.length_b   1.000
_cell.length_c   1.000
_cell.angle_alpha   90.00
_cell.angle_beta   90.00
_cell.angle_gamma   90.00
#
_symmetry.space_group_name_H-M   'P 1'
#
loop_
_entity.id
_entity.type
_entity.pdbx_description
1 polymer ?
#
loop_
_entity_poly.entity_id
_entity_poly.type
_entity_poly.pdbx_seq_one_letter_code
_entity_poly.pdbx_strand_id
1 'polypeptide(L)'
;MSQDVRAEPRSLADELRARSDRELAALLAARPDLLTPVPSDVTALAARATTQASAQRALERLDTFTLQVVDVLAYLPEPASLDDVLGLIGPAEAVRAAVDRLRELALAWGTDDGLRLVRAVRDWAGPSLADTGPPAATLLGQLAA
;
A
#
# COMPACT_ATOMS: atom_id res chain seq x y z
N MET A 1 -12.88 24.99 10.32
CA MET A 1 -11.47 24.63 10.06
C MET A 1 -10.90 24.02 11.33
N SER A 2 -11.15 22.73 11.55
CA SER A 2 -10.50 21.98 12.64
C SER A 2 -9.44 21.10 11.99
N GLN A 3 -8.24 21.66 11.81
CA GLN A 3 -7.05 20.85 11.63
C GLN A 3 -6.77 20.23 12.99
N ASP A 4 -7.38 19.09 13.26
CA ASP A 4 -6.97 18.24 14.38
C ASP A 4 -5.54 17.82 14.05
N VAL A 5 -4.56 18.29 14.83
CA VAL A 5 -3.15 17.90 14.67
C VAL A 5 -3.06 16.44 15.07
N ARG A 6 -3.47 15.55 14.16
CA ARG A 6 -3.33 14.11 14.32
C ARG A 6 -1.83 13.85 14.39
N ALA A 7 -1.35 13.47 15.56
CA ALA A 7 0.02 13.03 15.73
C ALA A 7 0.32 11.95 14.68
N GLU A 8 1.51 12.01 14.07
CA GLU A 8 1.93 11.03 13.07
C GLU A 8 1.75 9.61 13.63
N PRO A 9 0.99 8.73 12.97
CA PRO A 9 0.75 7.39 13.46
C PRO A 9 2.10 6.67 13.59
N ARG A 10 2.28 5.89 14.67
CA ARG A 10 3.53 5.15 14.93
C ARG A 10 3.45 3.70 14.47
N SER A 11 2.26 3.25 14.09
CA SER A 11 1.97 1.91 13.60
C SER A 11 0.67 1.90 12.79
N LEU A 12 0.47 0.85 11.99
CA LEU A 12 -0.81 0.62 11.32
C LEU A 12 -1.98 0.54 12.31
N ALA A 13 -1.76 -0.05 13.49
CA ALA A 13 -2.80 -0.15 14.51
C ALA A 13 -3.21 1.24 15.03
N ASP A 14 -2.26 2.18 15.19
CA ASP A 14 -2.57 3.55 15.60
C ASP A 14 -3.34 4.30 14.53
N GLU A 15 -2.97 4.12 13.25
CA GLU A 15 -3.72 4.69 12.13
C GLU A 15 -5.14 4.14 12.06
N LEU A 16 -5.31 2.82 12.17
CA LEU A 16 -6.64 2.19 12.13
C LEU A 16 -7.52 2.63 13.32
N ARG A 17 -6.95 2.91 14.50
CA ARG A 17 -7.70 3.46 15.64
C ARG A 17 -8.14 4.90 15.41
N ALA A 18 -7.41 5.66 14.60
CA ALA A 18 -7.72 7.04 14.25
C ALA A 18 -8.73 7.17 13.09
N ARG A 19 -8.98 6.07 12.35
CA ARG A 19 -10.00 6.03 11.30
C ARG A 19 -11.40 6.13 11.88
N SER A 20 -12.27 6.82 11.16
CA SER A 20 -13.71 6.86 11.43
C SER A 20 -14.37 5.50 11.14
N ASP A 21 -15.55 5.29 11.72
CA ASP A 21 -16.36 4.09 11.47
C ASP A 21 -16.66 3.89 9.97
N ARG A 22 -16.85 4.99 9.22
CA ARG A 22 -17.07 4.94 7.77
C ARG A 22 -15.83 4.41 7.04
N GLU A 23 -14.64 4.87 7.39
CA GLU A 23 -13.38 4.42 6.79
C GLU A 23 -13.08 2.96 7.15
N LEU A 24 -13.37 2.54 8.39
CA LEU A 24 -13.24 1.15 8.80
C LEU A 24 -14.24 0.24 8.08
N ALA A 25 -15.50 0.67 7.94
CA ALA A 25 -16.50 -0.08 7.18
C ALA A 25 -16.10 -0.20 5.70
N ALA A 26 -15.55 0.85 5.09
CA ALA A 26 -15.04 0.83 3.73
C ALA A 26 -13.85 -0.14 3.58
N LEU A 27 -12.90 -0.15 4.52
CA LEU A 27 -11.81 -1.12 4.57
C LEU A 27 -12.34 -2.56 4.61
N LEU A 28 -13.27 -2.86 5.52
CA LEU A 28 -13.81 -4.22 5.68
C LEU A 28 -14.64 -4.67 4.48
N ALA A 29 -15.39 -3.77 3.85
CA ALA A 29 -16.09 -4.04 2.61
C ALA A 29 -15.12 -4.30 1.44
N ALA A 30 -14.03 -3.52 1.38
CA ALA A 30 -13.00 -3.70 0.38
C ALA A 30 -12.10 -4.93 0.65
N ARG A 31 -12.02 -5.40 1.89
CA ARG A 31 -11.16 -6.51 2.34
C ARG A 31 -11.92 -7.51 3.23
N PRO A 32 -12.86 -8.29 2.67
CA PRO A 32 -13.67 -9.23 3.43
C PRO A 32 -12.85 -10.35 4.11
N ASP A 33 -11.62 -10.61 3.64
CA ASP A 33 -10.69 -11.54 4.27
C ASP A 33 -10.31 -11.13 5.71
N LEU A 34 -10.40 -9.85 6.04
CA LEU A 34 -10.16 -9.32 7.39
C LEU A 34 -11.27 -9.66 8.39
N LEU A 35 -12.38 -10.27 7.96
CA LEU A 35 -13.49 -10.67 8.83
C LEU A 35 -13.49 -12.17 9.17
N THR A 36 -12.53 -12.95 8.67
CA THR A 36 -12.46 -14.40 8.92
C THR A 36 -11.16 -14.78 9.64
N PRO A 37 -11.20 -15.12 10.94
CA PRO A 37 -12.31 -14.94 11.89
C PRO A 37 -12.61 -13.46 12.19
N VAL A 38 -13.71 -13.13 12.86
CA VAL A 38 -14.00 -11.73 13.20
C VAL A 38 -12.94 -11.22 14.19
N PRO A 39 -12.25 -10.09 13.93
CA PRO A 39 -11.25 -9.56 14.85
C PRO A 39 -11.90 -9.09 16.16
N SER A 40 -11.25 -9.33 17.29
CA SER A 40 -11.72 -8.88 18.61
C SER A 40 -11.62 -7.37 18.81
N ASP A 41 -10.65 -6.75 18.14
CA ASP A 41 -10.28 -5.34 18.29
C ASP A 41 -9.44 -4.86 17.10
N VAL A 42 -9.11 -3.56 17.09
CA VAL A 42 -8.30 -2.92 16.04
C VAL A 42 -6.88 -3.48 15.96
N THR A 43 -6.30 -3.95 17.06
CA THR A 43 -4.96 -4.55 17.07
C THR A 43 -5.00 -5.90 16.34
N ALA A 44 -6.01 -6.72 16.61
CA ALA A 44 -6.23 -7.98 15.91
C ALA A 44 -6.54 -7.76 14.41
N LEU A 45 -7.27 -6.70 14.08
CA LEU A 45 -7.51 -6.28 12.69
C LEU A 45 -6.19 -5.90 11.99
N ALA A 46 -5.37 -5.04 12.63
CA ALA A 46 -4.08 -4.62 12.10
C ALA A 46 -3.15 -5.81 11.88
N ALA A 47 -3.02 -6.69 12.87
CA ALA A 47 -2.19 -7.89 12.78
C ALA A 47 -2.59 -8.76 11.58
N ARG A 48 -3.90 -8.95 11.37
CA ARG A 48 -4.44 -9.68 10.21
C ARG A 48 -4.12 -9.00 8.89
N ALA A 49 -4.36 -7.69 8.81
CA ALA A 49 -4.13 -6.90 7.60
C ALA A 49 -2.66 -6.98 7.13
N THR A 50 -1.73 -7.13 8.09
CA THR A 50 -0.29 -7.30 7.81
C THR A 50 0.15 -8.72 7.50
N THR A 51 -0.73 -9.73 7.53
CA THR A 51 -0.35 -11.09 7.16
C THR A 51 -0.13 -11.23 5.66
N GLN A 52 0.83 -12.07 5.26
CA GLN A 52 1.19 -12.29 3.85
C GLN A 52 -0.01 -12.70 2.99
N ALA A 53 -0.77 -13.71 3.42
CA ALA A 53 -1.93 -14.20 2.68
C ALA A 53 -3.02 -13.14 2.49
N SER A 54 -3.19 -12.29 3.50
CA SER A 54 -4.18 -11.21 3.48
C SER A 54 -3.72 -10.10 2.53
N ALA A 55 -2.48 -9.61 2.68
CA ALA A 55 -1.87 -8.62 1.79
C ALA A 55 -1.86 -9.08 0.32
N GLN A 56 -1.50 -10.33 0.04
CA GLN A 56 -1.47 -10.88 -1.32
C GLN A 56 -2.84 -10.81 -2.00
N ARG A 57 -3.92 -11.24 -1.32
CA ARG A 57 -5.29 -11.14 -1.86
C ARG A 57 -5.71 -9.70 -2.14
N ALA A 58 -5.20 -8.75 -1.37
CA ALA A 58 -5.48 -7.34 -1.60
C ALA A 58 -4.74 -6.83 -2.85
N LEU A 59 -3.46 -7.20 -3.00
CA LEU A 59 -2.61 -6.87 -4.15
C LEU A 59 -3.15 -7.45 -5.46
N GLU A 60 -3.67 -8.68 -5.45
CA GLU A 60 -4.26 -9.36 -6.62
C GLU A 60 -5.46 -8.62 -7.25
N ARG A 61 -6.04 -7.65 -6.54
CA ARG A 61 -7.18 -6.84 -7.00
C ARG A 61 -6.82 -5.41 -7.37
N LEU A 62 -5.54 -5.04 -7.24
CA LEU A 62 -5.06 -3.72 -7.63
C LEU A 62 -4.89 -3.65 -9.14
N ASP A 63 -5.09 -2.46 -9.69
CA ASP A 63 -4.74 -2.19 -11.08
C ASP A 63 -3.21 -2.11 -11.24
N THR A 64 -2.78 -2.21 -12.50
CA THR A 64 -1.36 -2.21 -12.86
C THR A 64 -0.62 -0.96 -12.39
N PHE A 65 -1.24 0.22 -12.45
CA PHE A 65 -0.58 1.46 -12.05
C PHE A 65 -0.39 1.53 -10.53
N THR A 66 -1.39 1.12 -9.76
CA THR A 66 -1.27 1.03 -8.30
C THR A 66 -0.19 0.02 -7.90
N LEU A 67 -0.04 -1.10 -8.62
CA LEU A 67 1.08 -2.04 -8.40
C LEU A 67 2.45 -1.42 -8.72
N GLN A 68 2.57 -0.62 -9.78
CA GLN A 68 3.81 0.11 -10.07
C GLN A 68 4.17 1.09 -8.95
N VAL A 69 3.17 1.76 -8.35
CA VAL A 69 3.40 2.64 -7.18
C VAL A 69 3.88 1.83 -5.97
N VAL A 70 3.40 0.60 -5.77
CA VAL A 70 3.93 -0.31 -4.74
C VAL A 70 5.40 -0.62 -4.98
N ASP A 71 5.80 -0.93 -6.22
CA ASP A 71 7.20 -1.21 -6.56
C ASP A 71 8.10 -0.01 -6.29
N VAL A 72 7.66 1.20 -6.65
CA VAL A 72 8.39 2.45 -6.36
C VAL A 72 8.54 2.67 -4.86
N LEU A 73 7.46 2.53 -4.08
CA LEU A 73 7.51 2.65 -2.63
C LEU A 73 8.42 1.58 -1.97
N ALA A 74 8.46 0.37 -2.53
CA ALA A 74 9.33 -0.71 -2.06
C ALA A 74 10.81 -0.48 -2.40
N TYR A 75 11.09 0.24 -3.49
CA TYR A 75 12.45 0.67 -3.87
C TYR A 75 12.98 1.81 -3.00
N LEU A 76 12.11 2.76 -2.63
CA LEU A 76 12.48 3.91 -1.81
C LEU A 76 12.82 3.54 -0.35
N PRO A 77 13.73 4.29 0.31
CA PRO A 77 13.97 4.16 1.75
C PRO A 77 12.69 4.48 2.53
N GLU A 78 12.54 3.88 3.72
CA GLU A 78 11.37 4.08 4.55
C GLU A 78 11.67 4.98 5.77
N PRO A 79 10.83 5.99 6.07
CA PRO A 79 9.63 6.40 5.32
C PRO A 79 9.97 7.13 4.01
N ALA A 80 9.08 6.98 3.02
CA ALA A 80 9.14 7.73 1.76
C ALA A 80 8.17 8.92 1.79
N SER A 81 8.44 9.97 1.01
CA SER A 81 7.45 11.02 0.78
C SER A 81 6.65 10.77 -0.50
N LEU A 82 5.45 11.35 -0.59
CA LEU A 82 4.63 11.36 -1.80
C LEU A 82 5.38 12.04 -2.94
N ASP A 83 6.12 13.11 -2.64
CA ASP A 83 6.95 13.83 -3.60
C ASP A 83 8.08 12.95 -4.17
N ASP A 84 8.68 12.06 -3.37
CA ASP A 84 9.67 11.09 -3.86
C ASP A 84 9.05 10.12 -4.88
N VAL A 85 7.82 9.66 -4.65
CA VAL A 85 7.10 8.78 -5.58
C VAL A 85 6.73 9.54 -6.85
N LEU A 86 6.21 10.78 -6.71
CA LEU A 86 5.87 11.66 -7.82
C LEU A 86 7.07 11.97 -8.72
N GLY A 87 8.27 12.06 -8.14
CA GLY A 87 9.51 12.26 -8.88
C GLY A 87 9.91 11.06 -9.75
N LEU A 88 9.31 9.88 -9.54
CA LEU A 88 9.67 8.63 -10.21
C LEU A 88 8.61 8.11 -11.17
N ILE A 89 7.32 8.40 -10.94
CA ILE A 89 6.26 7.80 -11.76
C ILE A 89 5.03 8.69 -11.98
N GLY A 90 4.58 8.71 -13.24
CA GLY A 90 3.21 9.06 -13.62
C GLY A 90 2.75 10.51 -13.32
N PRO A 91 1.49 10.83 -13.63
CA PRO A 91 0.88 12.11 -13.31
C PRO A 91 0.48 12.18 -11.83
N ALA A 92 0.55 13.37 -11.25
CA ALA A 92 0.41 13.53 -9.80
C ALA A 92 -0.92 13.04 -9.22
N GLU A 93 -2.02 13.28 -9.93
CA GLU A 93 -3.35 12.83 -9.50
C GLU A 93 -3.47 11.29 -9.51
N ALA A 94 -2.81 10.60 -10.45
CA ALA A 94 -2.84 9.15 -10.48
C ALA A 94 -2.03 8.55 -9.32
N VAL A 95 -0.88 9.14 -8.98
CA VAL A 95 -0.06 8.70 -7.83
C VAL A 95 -0.80 8.91 -6.53
N ARG A 96 -1.42 10.08 -6.33
CA ARG A 96 -2.24 10.36 -5.15
C ARG A 96 -3.38 9.35 -5.02
N ALA A 97 -4.12 9.12 -6.09
CA ALA A 97 -5.21 8.14 -6.10
C ALA A 97 -4.72 6.72 -5.78
N ALA A 98 -3.56 6.31 -6.31
CA ALA A 98 -2.96 5.02 -5.99
C ALA A 98 -2.53 4.92 -4.51
N VAL A 99 -1.88 5.95 -3.98
CA VAL A 99 -1.47 6.00 -2.55
C VAL A 99 -2.69 5.98 -1.62
N ASP A 100 -3.72 6.76 -1.92
CA ASP A 100 -4.97 6.76 -1.17
C ASP A 100 -5.62 5.39 -1.21
N ARG A 101 -5.61 4.73 -2.38
CA ARG A 101 -6.12 3.37 -2.51
C ARG A 101 -5.36 2.35 -1.64
N LEU A 102 -4.04 2.47 -1.58
CA LEU A 102 -3.21 1.63 -0.72
C LEU A 102 -3.50 1.87 0.77
N ARG A 103 -3.73 3.13 1.17
CA ARG A 103 -4.14 3.50 2.53
C ARG A 103 -5.53 2.94 2.86
N GLU A 104 -6.52 3.12 1.99
CA GLU A 104 -7.87 2.57 2.16
C GLU A 104 -7.85 1.06 2.44
N LEU A 105 -6.96 0.33 1.76
CA LEU A 105 -6.80 -1.12 1.90
C LEU A 105 -5.89 -1.56 3.06
N ALA A 106 -5.37 -0.61 3.84
CA ALA A 106 -4.41 -0.85 4.92
C ALA A 106 -3.14 -1.58 4.44
N LEU A 107 -2.71 -1.28 3.21
CA LEU A 107 -1.47 -1.77 2.59
C LEU A 107 -0.33 -0.75 2.73
N ALA A 108 -0.68 0.53 2.85
CA ALA A 108 0.20 1.61 3.24
C ALA A 108 -0.41 2.40 4.40
N TRP A 109 0.42 3.12 5.14
CA TRP A 109 0.04 3.96 6.28
C TRP A 109 1.04 5.13 6.43
N GLY A 110 0.69 6.12 7.23
CA GLY A 110 1.47 7.35 7.43
C GLY A 110 0.99 8.53 6.59
N THR A 111 1.55 9.71 6.89
CA THR A 111 1.29 10.98 6.20
C THR A 111 1.99 11.03 4.84
N ASP A 112 1.71 12.06 4.03
CA ASP A 112 2.35 12.21 2.72
C ASP A 112 3.87 12.39 2.81
N ASP A 113 4.40 12.90 3.93
CA ASP A 113 5.84 12.99 4.18
C ASP A 113 6.43 11.74 4.87
N GLY A 114 5.58 10.75 5.17
CA GLY A 114 5.87 9.65 6.09
C GLY A 114 5.29 8.32 5.65
N LEU A 115 5.21 8.07 4.34
CA LEU A 115 4.57 6.88 3.76
C LEU A 115 5.37 5.60 4.05
N ARG A 116 4.63 4.58 4.50
CA ARG A 116 5.17 3.27 4.86
C ARG A 116 4.30 2.17 4.27
N LEU A 117 4.93 1.21 3.62
CA LEU A 117 4.24 -0.03 3.22
C LEU A 117 4.14 -0.96 4.43
N VAL A 118 3.07 -1.75 4.49
CA VAL A 118 3.09 -2.89 5.41
C VAL A 118 4.17 -3.88 4.95
N ARG A 119 4.87 -4.49 5.90
CA ARG A 119 6.03 -5.35 5.60
C ARG A 119 5.72 -6.44 4.58
N ALA A 120 4.56 -7.11 4.70
CA ALA A 120 4.15 -8.15 3.75
C ALA A 120 4.01 -7.66 2.29
N VAL A 121 3.65 -6.39 2.07
CA VAL A 121 3.58 -5.80 0.73
C VAL A 121 4.98 -5.49 0.22
N ARG A 122 5.86 -4.96 1.07
CA ARG A 122 7.27 -4.72 0.70
C ARG A 122 8.00 -6.03 0.40
N ASP A 123 7.76 -7.08 1.18
CA ASP A 123 8.32 -8.42 0.94
C ASP A 123 7.78 -9.05 -0.37
N TRP A 124 6.53 -8.74 -0.75
CA TRP A 124 5.94 -9.18 -2.03
C TRP A 124 6.59 -8.50 -3.23
N ALA A 125 6.85 -7.19 -3.16
CA ALA A 125 7.55 -6.46 -4.21
C ALA A 125 9.00 -6.94 -4.39
N GLY A 126 9.54 -7.63 -3.38
CA GLY A 126 10.86 -8.26 -3.40
C GLY A 126 12.02 -7.26 -3.43
N PRO A 127 13.27 -7.73 -3.42
CA PRO A 127 14.41 -6.90 -3.75
C PRO A 127 14.31 -6.49 -5.23
N SER A 128 13.75 -5.30 -5.47
CA SER A 128 13.55 -4.64 -6.77
C SER A 128 14.44 -5.16 -7.92
N LEU A 129 13.82 -5.76 -8.94
CA LEU A 129 14.22 -5.79 -10.36
C LEU A 129 15.64 -6.27 -10.76
N ALA A 130 16.50 -6.67 -9.84
CA ALA A 130 17.86 -7.14 -10.15
C ALA A 130 17.96 -8.66 -10.35
N ASP A 131 16.94 -9.42 -9.95
CA ASP A 131 17.01 -10.89 -9.87
C ASP A 131 15.90 -11.62 -10.66
N THR A 132 15.24 -10.93 -11.58
CA THR A 132 14.21 -11.55 -12.44
C THR A 132 14.41 -11.16 -13.90
N GLY A 133 15.40 -11.80 -14.54
CA GLY A 133 15.51 -11.89 -16.00
C GLY A 133 15.67 -10.56 -16.75
N PRO A 134 15.81 -10.61 -18.09
CA PRO A 134 15.95 -9.40 -18.88
C PRO A 134 14.71 -8.50 -18.73
N PRO A 135 14.88 -7.16 -18.68
CA PRO A 135 13.78 -6.23 -18.45
C PRO A 135 12.67 -6.44 -19.47
N ALA A 136 11.41 -6.21 -19.09
CA ALA A 136 10.23 -6.36 -19.96
C ALA A 136 10.35 -5.61 -21.31
N ALA A 137 11.22 -4.61 -21.40
CA ALA A 137 11.62 -3.97 -22.66
C ALA A 137 12.23 -4.95 -23.70
N THR A 138 12.90 -6.01 -23.26
CA THR A 138 13.49 -7.06 -24.12
C THR A 138 12.43 -8.03 -24.67
N LEU A 139 11.37 -8.33 -23.91
CA LEU A 139 10.28 -9.20 -24.37
C LEU A 139 9.39 -8.55 -25.44
N LEU A 140 9.22 -7.22 -25.38
CA LEU A 140 8.49 -6.47 -26.41
C LEU A 140 9.27 -6.32 -27.73
N GLY A 141 10.60 -6.49 -27.71
CA GLY A 141 11.43 -6.53 -28.93
C GLY A 141 11.43 -7.88 -29.66
N GLN A 142 11.16 -8.99 -28.95
CA GLN A 142 11.23 -10.35 -29.53
C GLN A 142 9.91 -10.84 -30.16
N LEU A 143 8.81 -10.11 -29.98
CA LEU A 143 7.53 -10.36 -30.66
C LEU A 143 7.36 -9.52 -31.93
N ALA A 144 8.37 -8.72 -32.30
CA ALA A 144 8.38 -7.85 -33.47
C ALA A 144 9.41 -8.27 -34.55
N ALA A 145 9.94 -9.50 -34.49
CA ALA A 145 10.81 -10.10 -35.49
C ALA A 145 10.22 -11.43 -35.99
#